data_AF-A0A432H793-F1
#
_entry.id   AF-A0A432H793-F1
#
_cell.length_a   1.000
_cell.length_b   1.000
_cell.length_c   1.000
_cell.angle_alpha   90.00
_cell.angle_beta   90.00
_cell.angle_gamma   90.00
#
_symmetry.space_group_name_H-M   'P 1'
#
loop_
_entity.id
_entity.type
_entity.pdbx_description
1 polymer ?
#
loop_
_entity_poly.entity_id
_entity_poly.type
_entity_poly.pdbx_seq_one_letter_code
_entity_poly.pdbx_strand_id
1 'polypeptide(L)'
;MISQIDRCLRACVHSAGLLIIGILTSTSLPAAEQVVEQNVLIREGFPSAFLEYFFPQTFFLKINETPSLTLIESLLIFAGVLLAMFGLWFLQKPKAGTQSGVGFQLLNLGERKPFIPLKSEIQTLEFLTQIQTSKKYRLSANLNRVTLTPHQNTFVLEDKNYKNALLINRRRSHRTVLCDNDVLDVGEMILLFRNHVVPAGTIHRPASKDLQLPIVGIIPKGPVHKMTPILTVSGSTQKIPLVRNLITIGSSNSNDIIVEGDEVALRHAKIYKVGASWKIQNLLIQETTTVNGRRIDQRFLQDGDEVTVGDIMFKFKSCKAQIKQTLKSKTETAKKI
;
A
#
# COMPACT_ATOMS: atom_id res chain seq x y z
N MET A 1 -33.26 -3.58 -1.96
CA MET A 1 -34.13 -3.67 -0.77
C MET A 1 -33.53 -3.03 0.50
N ILE A 2 -32.21 -3.05 0.73
CA ILE A 2 -31.60 -2.55 1.98
C ILE A 2 -31.51 -1.00 2.04
N SER A 3 -31.48 -0.30 0.90
CA SER A 3 -31.33 1.17 0.87
C SER A 3 -32.60 1.97 1.23
N GLN A 4 -33.79 1.38 1.17
CA GLN A 4 -35.05 2.08 1.50
C GLN A 4 -35.31 2.09 3.01
N ILE A 5 -34.96 0.99 3.69
CA ILE A 5 -35.13 0.83 5.15
C ILE A 5 -34.25 1.84 5.90
N ASP A 6 -33.03 2.07 5.43
CA ASP A 6 -32.08 2.99 6.04
C ASP A 6 -32.43 4.49 5.84
N ARG A 7 -33.25 4.81 4.82
CA ARG A 7 -33.81 6.15 4.63
C ARG A 7 -35.04 6.38 5.53
N CYS A 8 -35.91 5.37 5.68
CA CYS A 8 -37.03 5.44 6.61
C CYS A 8 -36.57 5.54 8.07
N LEU A 9 -35.52 4.80 8.44
CA LEU A 9 -34.99 4.84 9.81
C LEU A 9 -34.42 6.23 10.16
N ARG A 10 -33.73 6.88 9.22
CA ARG A 10 -33.24 8.26 9.41
C ARG A 10 -34.37 9.30 9.49
N ALA A 11 -35.44 9.14 8.71
CA ALA A 11 -36.59 10.03 8.79
C ALA A 11 -37.31 9.93 10.15
N CYS A 12 -37.44 8.73 10.72
CA CYS A 12 -38.05 8.51 12.03
C CYS A 12 -37.21 9.06 13.19
N VAL A 13 -35.88 9.03 13.09
CA VAL A 13 -34.99 9.61 14.12
C VAL A 13 -35.08 11.15 14.13
N HIS A 14 -35.21 11.78 12.96
CA HIS A 14 -35.39 13.24 12.87
C HIS A 14 -36.77 13.71 13.37
N SER A 15 -37.84 12.94 13.20
CA SER A 15 -39.17 13.30 13.72
C SER A 15 -39.27 13.18 15.25
N ALA A 16 -38.61 12.17 15.84
CA ALA A 16 -38.56 12.01 17.30
C ALA A 16 -37.73 13.12 17.98
N GLY A 17 -36.65 13.58 17.34
CA GLY A 17 -35.81 14.67 17.85
C GLY A 17 -36.54 16.02 17.95
N LEU A 18 -37.42 16.33 16.98
CA LEU A 18 -38.18 17.59 16.98
C LEU A 18 -39.27 17.64 18.07
N LEU A 19 -39.88 16.50 18.39
CA LEU A 19 -40.86 16.40 19.50
C LEU A 19 -40.22 16.66 20.87
N ILE A 20 -38.98 16.20 21.06
CA ILE A 20 -38.25 16.40 22.33
C ILE A 20 -37.81 17.87 22.49
N ILE A 21 -37.41 18.53 21.41
CA ILE A 21 -37.03 19.96 21.43
C ILE A 21 -38.23 20.85 21.75
N GLY A 22 -39.42 20.54 21.19
CA GLY A 22 -40.64 21.31 21.48
C GLY A 22 -41.12 21.21 22.93
N ILE A 23 -40.93 20.06 23.57
CA ILE A 23 -41.28 19.86 24.99
C ILE A 23 -40.29 20.62 25.90
N LEU A 24 -38.99 20.61 25.58
CA LEU A 24 -37.98 21.29 26.39
C LEU A 24 -38.15 22.82 26.39
N THR A 25 -38.48 23.43 25.24
CA THR A 25 -38.63 24.90 25.14
C THR A 25 -39.84 25.45 25.89
N SER A 26 -40.84 24.62 26.20
CA SER A 26 -42.02 25.05 26.98
C SER A 26 -41.76 25.20 28.48
N THR A 27 -40.60 24.72 28.97
CA THR A 27 -40.29 24.67 30.41
C THR A 27 -39.29 25.73 30.88
N SER A 28 -38.78 26.60 30.00
CA SER A 28 -37.74 27.57 30.33
C SER A 28 -38.14 29.02 29.97
N LEU A 29 -38.90 29.68 30.85
CA LEU A 29 -38.96 31.15 30.95
C LEU A 29 -39.59 31.58 32.29
N PRO A 30 -38.79 31.92 33.32
CA PRO A 30 -39.25 32.73 34.44
C PRO A 30 -38.59 34.12 34.44
N ALA A 31 -39.28 35.06 35.11
CA ALA A 31 -38.85 36.37 35.62
C ALA A 31 -39.03 37.62 34.72
N ALA A 32 -40.02 38.46 35.10
CA ALA A 32 -39.86 39.91 35.25
C ALA A 32 -40.95 40.46 36.20
N GLU A 33 -40.55 41.45 36.99
CA GLU A 33 -41.09 41.97 38.25
C GLU A 33 -42.16 43.09 38.13
N GLN A 34 -42.98 43.24 39.21
CA GLN A 34 -43.46 44.49 39.86
C GLN A 34 -44.47 45.40 39.08
N VAL A 35 -45.46 46.15 39.64
CA VAL A 35 -45.86 46.59 41.01
C VAL A 35 -47.22 47.36 40.92
N VAL A 36 -48.08 47.29 41.97
CA VAL A 36 -49.14 48.28 42.39
C VAL A 36 -50.43 48.38 41.53
N GLU A 37 -51.69 48.46 42.00
CA GLU A 37 -52.34 48.68 43.31
C GLU A 37 -53.80 48.15 43.30
N GLN A 38 -54.29 47.78 44.49
CA GLN A 38 -55.69 47.88 44.99
C GLN A 38 -56.87 47.08 44.38
N ASN A 39 -57.37 46.20 45.27
CA ASN A 39 -58.76 46.09 45.73
C ASN A 39 -59.73 45.08 45.08
N VAL A 40 -60.19 44.17 45.95
CA VAL A 40 -61.55 43.62 46.09
C VAL A 40 -61.84 42.27 45.37
N LEU A 41 -61.77 41.22 46.20
CA LEU A 41 -62.78 40.16 46.42
C LEU A 41 -63.09 39.10 45.32
N ILE A 42 -62.90 37.84 45.73
CA ILE A 42 -63.63 36.59 45.35
C ILE A 42 -63.28 35.89 44.02
N ARG A 43 -62.48 34.82 44.19
CA ARG A 43 -62.77 33.40 43.86
C ARG A 43 -63.55 33.02 42.58
N GLU A 44 -62.83 32.23 41.76
CA GLU A 44 -63.22 31.05 40.94
C GLU A 44 -63.67 31.19 39.48
N GLY A 45 -62.93 30.50 38.59
CA GLY A 45 -63.49 29.73 37.47
C GLY A 45 -63.15 30.20 36.05
N PHE A 46 -62.02 29.77 35.49
CA PHE A 46 -61.72 29.89 34.05
C PHE A 46 -62.61 28.94 33.21
N PRO A 47 -63.17 29.38 32.07
CA PRO A 47 -63.87 28.50 31.15
C PRO A 47 -62.92 27.77 30.19
N SER A 48 -63.16 26.47 30.06
CA SER A 48 -62.62 25.52 29.10
C SER A 48 -63.09 25.83 27.67
N ALA A 49 -62.22 26.40 26.81
CA ALA A 49 -62.56 26.57 25.38
C ALA A 49 -61.37 26.83 24.43
N PHE A 50 -60.17 26.24 24.65
CA PHE A 50 -59.04 26.44 23.73
C PHE A 50 -58.46 25.16 23.10
N LEU A 51 -58.83 23.96 23.59
CA LEU A 51 -58.26 22.69 23.09
C LEU A 51 -59.16 21.92 22.11
N GLU A 52 -60.20 22.54 21.55
CA GLU A 52 -61.05 21.89 20.55
C GLU A 52 -60.63 22.16 19.09
N TYR A 53 -59.65 23.02 18.81
CA TYR A 53 -59.41 23.48 17.44
C TYR A 53 -58.27 22.79 16.67
N PHE A 54 -57.50 21.88 17.27
CA PHE A 54 -56.23 21.47 16.66
C PHE A 54 -56.12 20.08 16.03
N PHE A 55 -57.15 19.22 16.05
CA PHE A 55 -57.03 17.90 15.41
C PHE A 55 -58.33 17.36 14.79
N PRO A 56 -58.69 17.73 13.55
CA PRO A 56 -59.63 16.93 12.78
C PRO A 56 -58.87 15.77 12.11
N GLN A 57 -59.17 14.56 12.60
CA GLN A 57 -59.02 13.27 11.92
C GLN A 57 -57.60 12.84 11.51
N THR A 58 -57.05 11.85 12.22
CA THR A 58 -56.69 10.55 11.62
C THR A 58 -56.25 9.54 12.70
N PHE A 59 -56.49 8.26 12.37
CA PHE A 59 -55.96 7.02 12.95
C PHE A 59 -56.62 6.43 14.21
N PHE A 60 -57.64 5.58 13.94
CA PHE A 60 -57.59 4.14 14.21
C PHE A 60 -56.71 3.68 15.39
N LEU A 61 -57.21 3.84 16.61
CA LEU A 61 -56.95 2.95 17.76
C LEU A 61 -58.00 3.30 18.82
N LYS A 62 -59.17 2.66 18.72
CA LYS A 62 -60.15 2.67 19.81
C LYS A 62 -59.55 1.84 20.94
N ILE A 63 -58.75 2.48 21.78
CA ILE A 63 -58.20 1.91 22.99
C ILE A 63 -59.39 1.73 23.93
N ASN A 64 -59.60 0.50 24.38
CA ASN A 64 -60.62 0.09 25.35
C ASN A 64 -60.69 1.09 26.53
N GLU A 65 -61.89 1.39 27.03
CA GLU A 65 -62.13 2.37 28.11
C GLU A 65 -61.54 2.00 29.49
N THR A 66 -60.67 1.00 29.55
CA THR A 66 -59.83 0.70 30.70
C THR A 66 -58.40 0.50 30.21
N PRO A 67 -57.46 1.42 30.49
CA PRO A 67 -56.07 1.20 30.15
C PRO A 67 -55.58 0.04 31.03
N SER A 68 -55.32 -1.12 30.42
CA SER A 68 -54.82 -2.30 31.13
C SER A 68 -53.42 -2.11 31.70
N LEU A 69 -52.73 -1.03 31.32
CA LEU A 69 -51.42 -0.64 31.81
C LEU A 69 -51.40 0.84 32.20
N THR A 70 -50.88 1.13 33.38
CA THR A 70 -50.58 2.49 33.83
C THR A 70 -49.44 3.11 33.00
N LEU A 71 -49.37 4.45 32.98
CA LEU A 71 -48.34 5.19 32.23
C LEU A 71 -46.91 4.75 32.64
N ILE A 72 -46.71 4.44 33.91
CA ILE A 72 -45.44 3.94 34.47
C ILE A 72 -45.09 2.57 33.88
N GLU A 73 -46.06 1.65 33.81
CA GLU A 73 -45.85 0.32 33.23
C GLU A 73 -45.53 0.41 31.73
N SER A 74 -46.18 1.33 31.00
CA SER A 74 -45.88 1.56 29.59
C SER A 74 -44.45 2.06 29.35
N LEU A 75 -43.95 2.92 30.25
CA LEU A 75 -42.61 3.50 30.18
C LEU A 75 -41.53 2.46 30.53
N LEU A 76 -41.83 1.54 31.46
CA LEU A 76 -40.97 0.41 31.79
C LEU A 76 -40.86 -0.59 30.64
N ILE A 77 -41.97 -0.92 29.96
CA ILE A 77 -41.92 -1.79 28.77
C ILE A 77 -41.13 -1.13 27.66
N PHE A 78 -41.32 0.17 27.41
CA PHE A 78 -40.57 0.91 26.40
C PHE A 78 -39.06 0.91 26.68
N ALA A 79 -38.67 1.16 27.94
CA ALA A 79 -37.27 1.09 28.37
C ALA A 79 -36.69 -0.34 28.22
N GLY A 80 -37.48 -1.36 28.55
CA GLY A 80 -37.10 -2.77 28.38
C GLY A 80 -36.88 -3.15 26.91
N VAL A 81 -37.73 -2.69 26.00
CA VAL A 81 -37.58 -2.90 24.55
C VAL A 81 -36.36 -2.16 24.01
N LEU A 82 -36.09 -0.93 24.48
CA LEU A 82 -34.89 -0.18 24.12
C LEU A 82 -33.61 -0.88 24.59
N LEU A 83 -33.60 -1.40 25.82
CA LEU A 83 -32.48 -2.19 26.35
C LEU A 83 -32.29 -3.50 25.57
N ALA A 84 -33.37 -4.19 25.20
CA ALA A 84 -33.31 -5.40 24.39
C ALA A 84 -32.78 -5.10 22.98
N MET A 85 -33.24 -4.02 22.35
CA MET A 85 -32.74 -3.54 21.05
C MET A 85 -31.26 -3.16 21.14
N PHE A 86 -30.84 -2.47 22.20
CA PHE A 86 -29.45 -2.10 22.44
C PHE A 86 -28.58 -3.34 22.70
N GLY A 87 -29.06 -4.30 23.47
CA GLY A 87 -28.40 -5.59 23.72
C GLY A 87 -28.24 -6.40 22.45
N LEU A 88 -29.29 -6.52 21.63
CA LEU A 88 -29.23 -7.19 20.33
C LEU A 88 -28.29 -6.47 19.35
N TRP A 89 -28.28 -5.13 19.34
CA TRP A 89 -27.33 -4.34 18.55
C TRP A 89 -25.88 -4.53 19.04
N PHE A 90 -25.66 -4.62 20.35
CA PHE A 90 -24.35 -4.87 20.94
C PHE A 90 -23.85 -6.29 20.62
N LEU A 91 -24.75 -7.28 20.62
CA LEU A 91 -24.47 -8.66 20.21
C LEU A 91 -24.30 -8.81 18.68
N GLN A 92 -24.87 -7.90 17.89
CA GLN A 92 -24.69 -7.81 16.44
C GLN A 92 -23.44 -7.05 16.02
N LYS A 93 -22.69 -6.41 16.94
CA LYS A 93 -21.39 -5.86 16.59
C LYS A 93 -20.55 -7.02 16.06
N PRO A 94 -20.08 -6.97 14.80
CA PRO A 94 -19.24 -8.02 14.27
C PRO A 94 -18.05 -8.11 15.22
N LYS A 95 -17.85 -9.28 15.83
CA LYS A 95 -16.58 -9.60 16.49
C LYS A 95 -15.53 -9.33 15.42
N ALA A 96 -14.84 -8.19 15.50
CA ALA A 96 -13.65 -7.96 14.74
C ALA A 96 -12.69 -9.01 15.26
N GLY A 97 -12.69 -10.17 14.60
CA GLY A 97 -11.79 -11.26 14.94
C GLY A 97 -10.40 -10.67 14.79
N THR A 98 -9.77 -10.37 15.92
CA THR A 98 -8.35 -10.10 15.99
C THR A 98 -7.70 -11.38 15.51
N GLN A 99 -7.46 -11.49 14.20
CA GLN A 99 -6.77 -12.64 13.62
C GLN A 99 -5.31 -12.51 14.03
N SER A 100 -5.02 -12.97 15.25
CA SER A 100 -3.71 -12.97 15.85
C SER A 100 -2.90 -14.10 15.22
N GLY A 101 -2.08 -13.76 14.25
CA GLY A 101 -1.25 -14.71 13.51
C GLY A 101 -0.38 -14.04 12.47
N VAL A 102 0.52 -14.81 11.86
CA VAL A 102 1.32 -14.39 10.70
C VAL A 102 0.57 -14.79 9.43
N GLY A 103 0.42 -13.86 8.50
CA GLY A 103 -0.41 -14.11 7.32
C GLY A 103 -0.39 -12.99 6.29
N PHE A 104 -1.14 -13.20 5.22
CA PHE A 104 -1.37 -12.19 4.19
C PHE A 104 -2.75 -11.58 4.34
N GLN A 105 -2.82 -10.26 4.36
CA GLN A 105 -4.05 -9.50 4.27
C GLN A 105 -4.26 -9.06 2.82
N LEU A 106 -5.40 -9.40 2.22
CA LEU A 106 -5.73 -8.96 0.87
C LEU A 106 -6.08 -7.46 0.84
N LEU A 107 -5.43 -6.69 -0.02
CA LEU A 107 -5.62 -5.24 -0.16
C LEU A 107 -6.52 -4.82 -1.33
N ASN A 108 -6.97 -5.76 -2.15
CA ASN A 108 -7.80 -5.45 -3.32
C ASN A 108 -9.14 -4.79 -2.96
N LEU A 109 -9.52 -3.76 -3.73
CA LEU A 109 -10.77 -3.02 -3.59
C LEU A 109 -12.00 -3.94 -3.72
N GLY A 110 -12.92 -3.86 -2.75
CA GLY A 110 -14.17 -4.63 -2.74
C GLY A 110 -14.12 -5.95 -1.97
N GLU A 111 -12.94 -6.39 -1.53
CA GLU A 111 -12.79 -7.62 -0.73
C GLU A 111 -12.99 -7.32 0.76
N ARG A 112 -13.78 -8.15 1.46
CA ARG A 112 -13.97 -8.04 2.91
C ARG A 112 -12.76 -8.62 3.65
N LYS A 113 -11.66 -7.85 3.73
CA LYS A 113 -10.43 -8.11 4.52
C LYS A 113 -10.15 -9.61 4.82
N PRO A 114 -10.04 -10.51 3.82
CA PRO A 114 -9.65 -11.88 4.11
C PRO A 114 -8.20 -11.86 4.56
N PHE A 115 -7.98 -12.27 5.81
CA PHE A 115 -6.66 -12.58 6.30
C PHE A 115 -6.40 -14.06 6.06
N ILE A 116 -5.28 -14.34 5.42
CA ILE A 116 -4.87 -15.65 4.96
C ILE A 116 -3.75 -16.11 5.89
N PRO A 117 -4.01 -17.00 6.86
CA PRO A 117 -3.00 -17.45 7.78
C PRO A 117 -1.95 -18.29 7.05
N LEU A 118 -0.67 -18.06 7.38
CA LEU A 118 0.43 -18.90 6.93
C LEU A 118 0.66 -20.04 7.92
N LYS A 119 0.97 -21.23 7.38
CA LYS A 119 1.36 -22.39 8.18
C LYS A 119 2.85 -22.28 8.50
N SER A 120 3.26 -22.85 9.64
CA SER A 120 4.67 -22.89 10.04
C SER A 120 5.51 -23.93 9.28
N GLU A 121 5.07 -24.33 8.08
CA GLU A 121 5.71 -25.33 7.22
C GLU A 121 6.20 -24.67 5.93
N ILE A 122 7.07 -25.34 5.19
CA ILE A 122 7.46 -24.90 3.86
C ILE A 122 6.25 -25.01 2.94
N GLN A 123 5.83 -23.89 2.37
CA GLN A 123 4.67 -23.83 1.48
C GLN A 123 4.97 -23.00 0.22
N THR A 124 4.41 -23.40 -0.91
CA THR A 124 4.47 -22.60 -2.14
C THR A 124 3.39 -21.53 -2.14
N LEU A 125 3.52 -20.45 -2.91
CA LEU A 125 2.43 -19.46 -3.06
C LEU A 125 1.23 -19.97 -3.87
N GLU A 126 1.24 -21.23 -4.31
CA GLU A 126 0.17 -21.83 -5.11
C GLU A 126 -1.18 -21.88 -4.38
N PHE A 127 -1.20 -21.93 -3.05
CA PHE A 127 -2.45 -21.90 -2.27
C PHE A 127 -3.29 -20.64 -2.55
N LEU A 128 -2.68 -19.54 -3.02
CA LEU A 128 -3.40 -18.33 -3.41
C LEU A 128 -4.43 -18.57 -4.52
N THR A 129 -4.22 -19.59 -5.36
CA THR A 129 -5.16 -19.98 -6.43
C THR A 129 -6.47 -20.57 -5.90
N GLN A 130 -6.46 -21.12 -4.68
CA GLN A 130 -7.59 -21.81 -4.06
C GLN A 130 -8.44 -20.88 -3.17
N ILE A 131 -8.04 -19.62 -3.01
CA ILE A 131 -8.71 -18.66 -2.14
C ILE A 131 -9.99 -18.16 -2.80
N GLN A 132 -11.10 -18.24 -2.07
CA GLN A 132 -12.38 -17.71 -2.51
C GLN A 132 -12.37 -16.18 -2.36
N THR A 133 -12.37 -15.48 -3.50
CA THR A 133 -12.43 -14.02 -3.60
C THR A 133 -13.73 -13.58 -4.29
N SER A 134 -14.10 -12.31 -4.16
CA SER A 134 -15.31 -11.76 -4.81
C SER A 134 -15.25 -11.86 -6.34
N LYS A 135 -14.05 -11.81 -6.91
CA LYS A 135 -13.78 -11.97 -8.34
C LYS A 135 -12.52 -12.81 -8.56
N LYS A 136 -12.40 -13.40 -9.75
CA LYS A 136 -11.20 -14.14 -10.16
C LYS A 136 -10.07 -13.17 -10.52
N TYR A 137 -8.98 -13.19 -9.76
CA TYR A 137 -7.77 -12.41 -10.04
C TYR A 137 -6.83 -13.15 -10.99
N ARG A 138 -6.21 -12.43 -11.92
CA ARG A 138 -5.10 -12.97 -12.72
C ARG A 138 -3.81 -12.94 -11.89
N LEU A 139 -3.39 -14.11 -11.41
CA LEU A 139 -2.17 -14.26 -10.61
C LEU A 139 -0.91 -14.43 -11.48
N SER A 140 0.26 -14.31 -10.86
CA SER A 140 1.55 -14.58 -11.52
C SER A 140 1.63 -16.04 -11.99
N ALA A 141 2.17 -16.27 -13.19
CA ALA A 141 2.12 -17.57 -13.87
C ALA A 141 2.94 -18.71 -13.22
N ASN A 142 3.74 -18.44 -12.17
CA ASN A 142 4.70 -19.39 -11.60
C ASN A 142 4.66 -19.46 -10.06
N LEU A 143 3.47 -19.36 -9.45
CA LEU A 143 3.37 -19.41 -7.98
C LEU A 143 3.89 -20.72 -7.35
N ASN A 144 3.89 -21.82 -8.12
CA ASN A 144 4.47 -23.10 -7.71
C ASN A 144 6.01 -23.07 -7.57
N ARG A 145 6.68 -22.07 -8.12
CA ARG A 145 8.13 -21.86 -8.02
C ARG A 145 8.53 -20.85 -6.95
N VAL A 146 7.54 -20.24 -6.28
CA VAL A 146 7.75 -19.32 -5.18
C VAL A 146 7.52 -20.06 -3.88
N THR A 147 8.57 -20.22 -3.09
CA THR A 147 8.57 -20.96 -1.82
C THR A 147 8.65 -20.00 -0.65
N LEU A 148 7.77 -20.16 0.32
CA LEU A 148 7.85 -19.56 1.64
C LEU A 148 8.46 -20.56 2.60
N THR A 149 9.62 -20.21 3.14
CA THR A 149 10.32 -21.02 4.14
C THR A 149 10.21 -20.33 5.50
N PRO A 150 9.75 -21.02 6.55
CA PRO A 150 9.75 -20.45 7.90
C PRO A 150 11.18 -20.18 8.35
N HIS A 151 11.43 -18.98 8.89
CA HIS A 151 12.74 -18.54 9.36
C HIS A 151 12.57 -17.73 10.64
N GLN A 152 12.90 -18.33 11.78
CA GLN A 152 12.69 -17.76 13.12
C GLN A 152 11.21 -17.39 13.31
N ASN A 153 10.89 -16.12 13.56
CA ASN A 153 9.52 -15.62 13.73
C ASN A 153 8.98 -14.93 12.46
N THR A 154 9.54 -15.23 11.28
CA THR A 154 9.07 -14.70 9.99
C THR A 154 9.21 -15.74 8.88
N PHE A 155 8.94 -15.33 7.64
CA PHE A 155 9.09 -16.15 6.43
C PHE A 155 10.13 -15.55 5.50
N VAL A 156 10.92 -16.42 4.88
CA VAL A 156 11.76 -16.09 3.74
C VAL A 156 11.03 -16.53 2.48
N LEU A 157 10.79 -15.58 1.58
CA LEU A 157 10.24 -15.82 0.27
C LEU A 157 11.38 -16.00 -0.72
N GLU A 158 11.40 -17.13 -1.42
CA GLU A 158 12.35 -17.44 -2.49
C GLU A 158 11.60 -17.70 -3.79
N ASP A 159 11.91 -16.94 -4.84
CA ASP A 159 11.33 -17.08 -6.17
C ASP A 159 12.40 -17.57 -7.15
N LYS A 160 12.34 -18.86 -7.49
CA LYS A 160 13.25 -19.48 -8.46
C LYS A 160 13.10 -18.92 -9.88
N ASN A 161 12.07 -18.11 -10.13
CA ASN A 161 11.79 -17.47 -11.40
C ASN A 161 11.46 -15.97 -11.23
N TYR A 162 12.16 -15.29 -10.31
CA TYR A 162 11.98 -13.88 -9.93
C TYR A 162 11.95 -12.87 -11.09
N LYS A 163 12.44 -13.26 -12.28
CA LYS A 163 12.34 -12.46 -13.51
C LYS A 163 10.89 -12.28 -13.98
N ASN A 164 9.96 -13.09 -13.48
CA ASN A 164 8.56 -13.08 -13.85
C ASN A 164 7.65 -12.58 -12.72
N ALA A 165 7.01 -11.43 -12.97
CA ALA A 165 5.74 -10.93 -12.43
C ALA A 165 5.48 -10.82 -10.91
N LEU A 166 6.22 -11.46 -10.00
CA LEU A 166 6.09 -11.24 -8.55
C LEU A 166 6.93 -10.03 -8.14
N LEU A 167 6.32 -9.06 -7.44
CA LEU A 167 7.03 -7.92 -6.87
C LEU A 167 6.82 -7.87 -5.36
N ILE A 168 7.87 -7.53 -4.63
CA ILE A 168 7.83 -7.24 -3.20
C ILE A 168 8.21 -5.77 -3.03
N ASN A 169 7.30 -4.97 -2.48
CA ASN A 169 7.44 -3.51 -2.38
C ASN A 169 7.82 -2.87 -3.73
N ARG A 170 7.16 -3.30 -4.82
CA ARG A 170 7.41 -2.87 -6.21
C ARG A 170 8.80 -3.24 -6.77
N ARG A 171 9.53 -4.14 -6.13
CA ARG A 171 10.86 -4.61 -6.59
C ARG A 171 10.85 -6.12 -6.81
N ARG A 172 11.66 -6.59 -7.76
CA ARG A 172 11.92 -8.01 -7.95
C ARG A 172 12.98 -8.45 -6.95
N SER A 173 12.87 -9.69 -6.49
CA SER A 173 13.89 -10.29 -5.62
C SER A 173 13.84 -11.80 -5.74
N HIS A 174 15.02 -12.41 -5.87
CA HIS A 174 15.17 -13.87 -5.81
C HIS A 174 14.89 -14.41 -4.41
N ARG A 175 15.36 -13.72 -3.36
CA ARG A 175 15.19 -14.14 -1.97
C ARG A 175 14.98 -12.92 -1.07
N THR A 176 13.87 -12.88 -0.34
CA THR A 176 13.54 -11.78 0.56
C THR A 176 13.04 -12.29 1.90
N VAL A 177 13.60 -11.76 2.99
CA VAL A 177 13.00 -11.90 4.33
C VAL A 177 11.79 -10.98 4.40
N LEU A 178 10.61 -11.55 4.65
CA LEU A 178 9.38 -10.76 4.78
C LEU A 178 9.37 -10.00 6.12
N CYS A 179 9.07 -8.71 6.03
CA CYS A 179 8.90 -7.81 7.16
C CYS A 179 7.43 -7.39 7.27
N ASP A 180 6.98 -7.06 8.49
CA ASP A 180 5.61 -6.57 8.70
C ASP A 180 5.33 -5.35 7.80
N ASN A 181 4.15 -5.36 7.18
CA ASN A 181 3.70 -4.40 6.16
C ASN A 181 4.35 -4.51 4.77
N ASP A 182 5.05 -5.60 4.47
CA ASP A 182 5.50 -5.84 3.11
C ASP A 182 4.34 -6.04 2.14
N VAL A 183 4.38 -5.32 1.02
CA VAL A 183 3.39 -5.43 -0.04
C VAL A 183 3.91 -6.41 -1.10
N LEU A 184 3.13 -7.45 -1.39
CA LEU A 184 3.43 -8.41 -2.44
C LEU A 184 2.41 -8.22 -3.58
N ASP A 185 2.92 -7.88 -4.76
CA ASP A 185 2.14 -7.78 -5.99
C ASP A 185 2.24 -9.12 -6.73
N VAL A 186 1.14 -9.88 -6.71
CA VAL A 186 1.01 -11.23 -7.29
C VAL A 186 0.09 -11.16 -8.50
N GLY A 187 0.57 -10.55 -9.58
CA GLY A 187 -0.26 -10.23 -10.75
C GLY A 187 -1.26 -9.12 -10.40
N GLU A 188 -2.55 -9.43 -10.41
CA GLU A 188 -3.62 -8.50 -10.01
C GLU A 188 -3.94 -8.53 -8.51
N MET A 189 -3.44 -9.54 -7.78
CA MET A 189 -3.67 -9.67 -6.34
C MET A 189 -2.59 -8.90 -5.58
N ILE A 190 -3.00 -8.01 -4.67
CA ILE A 190 -2.10 -7.23 -3.83
C ILE A 190 -2.27 -7.73 -2.40
N LEU A 191 -1.19 -8.27 -1.84
CA LEU A 191 -1.16 -8.83 -0.50
C LEU A 191 -0.31 -7.96 0.41
N LEU A 192 -0.74 -7.82 1.64
CA LEU A 192 0.03 -7.19 2.71
C LEU A 192 0.46 -8.27 3.70
N PHE A 193 1.75 -8.49 3.85
CA PHE A 193 2.26 -9.36 4.89
C PHE A 193 2.07 -8.71 6.27
N ARG A 194 1.43 -9.45 7.16
CA ARG A 194 1.11 -9.03 8.53
C ARG A 194 1.71 -10.03 9.49
N ASN A 195 2.59 -9.56 10.36
CA ASN A 195 3.19 -10.38 11.40
C ASN A 195 2.86 -9.78 12.77
N HIS A 196 1.84 -10.34 13.43
CA HIS A 196 1.43 -9.91 14.76
C HIS A 196 2.22 -10.59 15.90
N VAL A 197 3.14 -11.51 15.56
CA VAL A 197 3.95 -12.28 16.54
C VAL A 197 5.21 -11.52 16.95
N VAL A 198 5.74 -10.67 16.06
CA VAL A 198 6.94 -9.87 16.33
C VAL A 198 6.58 -8.39 16.26
N PRO A 199 6.93 -7.55 17.27
CA PRO A 199 6.67 -6.12 17.21
C PRO A 199 7.35 -5.50 15.98
N ALA A 200 6.64 -4.55 15.35
CA ALA A 200 7.11 -3.87 14.15
C ALA A 200 8.51 -3.27 14.37
N GLY A 201 9.45 -3.60 13.48
CA GLY A 201 10.82 -3.07 13.51
C GLY A 201 11.89 -3.99 14.11
N THR A 202 11.54 -5.11 14.76
CA THR A 202 12.57 -6.04 15.30
C THR A 202 13.18 -6.93 14.22
N ILE A 203 12.40 -7.29 13.20
CA ILE A 203 12.93 -7.96 11.99
C ILE A 203 13.44 -6.87 11.07
N HIS A 204 14.68 -6.46 11.31
CA HIS A 204 15.40 -5.72 10.29
C HIS A 204 15.65 -6.66 9.13
N ARG A 205 15.19 -6.29 7.92
CA ARG A 205 15.95 -6.70 6.74
C ARG A 205 17.40 -6.39 7.05
N PRO A 206 18.38 -7.26 6.76
CA PRO A 206 19.75 -6.77 6.69
C PRO A 206 19.68 -5.53 5.79
N ALA A 207 19.94 -4.35 6.36
CA ALA A 207 19.52 -3.05 5.83
C ALA A 207 20.26 -2.79 4.52
N SER A 208 19.82 -3.45 3.44
CA SER A 208 20.62 -3.78 2.24
C SER A 208 22.12 -3.61 2.45
N LYS A 209 22.67 -4.19 3.53
CA LYS A 209 24.06 -4.04 3.98
C LYS A 209 24.74 -2.71 3.63
N ASP A 210 24.08 -1.54 3.67
CA ASP A 210 24.61 -0.30 3.07
C ASP A 210 25.36 -0.50 1.73
N LEU A 211 24.99 -1.49 0.89
CA LEU A 211 25.82 -2.02 -0.21
C LEU A 211 27.33 -1.74 0.00
N GLN A 212 27.89 -2.13 1.15
CA GLN A 212 29.30 -2.54 1.19
C GLN A 212 29.35 -3.88 0.48
N LEU A 213 28.99 -3.84 -0.80
CA LEU A 213 29.44 -4.80 -1.77
C LEU A 213 30.96 -4.79 -1.63
N PRO A 214 31.60 -5.95 -1.49
CA PRO A 214 33.04 -6.04 -1.67
C PRO A 214 33.33 -5.76 -3.14
N ILE A 215 33.25 -4.48 -3.51
CA ILE A 215 33.62 -4.03 -4.84
C ILE A 215 35.11 -3.87 -4.79
N VAL A 216 35.79 -4.94 -5.14
CA VAL A 216 37.21 -4.88 -5.39
C VAL A 216 37.34 -4.40 -6.83
N GLY A 217 37.49 -3.09 -6.97
CA GLY A 217 37.87 -2.44 -8.21
C GLY A 217 39.39 -2.32 -8.30
N ILE A 218 39.91 -2.23 -9.52
CA ILE A 218 41.33 -1.96 -9.76
C ILE A 218 41.73 -0.67 -9.03
N ILE A 219 42.65 -0.78 -8.06
CA ILE A 219 43.32 0.36 -7.46
C ILE A 219 44.44 0.79 -8.43
N PRO A 220 44.39 2.01 -8.99
CA PRO A 220 45.43 2.48 -9.89
C PRO A 220 46.76 2.62 -9.13
N LYS A 221 47.85 2.08 -9.69
CA LYS A 221 49.21 2.16 -9.10
C LYS A 221 49.86 3.55 -9.23
N GLY A 222 49.11 4.58 -9.59
CA GLY A 222 49.62 5.93 -9.88
C GLY A 222 48.50 6.97 -10.02
N PRO A 223 48.85 8.24 -10.23
CA PRO A 223 47.88 9.32 -10.36
C PRO A 223 46.96 9.09 -11.56
N VAL A 224 45.65 9.09 -11.31
CA VAL A 224 44.63 8.94 -12.35
C VAL A 224 44.54 10.25 -13.14
N HIS A 225 44.62 10.16 -14.47
CA HIS A 225 44.49 11.34 -15.34
C HIS A 225 43.10 11.99 -15.17
N LYS A 226 43.01 13.33 -15.13
CA LYS A 226 41.75 14.07 -14.88
C LYS A 226 40.61 13.71 -15.85
N MET A 227 40.92 13.23 -17.06
CA MET A 227 39.95 12.83 -18.08
C MET A 227 39.52 11.36 -18.00
N THR A 228 40.01 10.61 -17.02
CA THR A 228 39.64 9.19 -16.86
C THR A 228 38.17 9.10 -16.44
N PRO A 229 37.34 8.29 -17.12
CA PRO A 229 35.98 8.10 -16.68
C PRO A 229 35.93 7.38 -15.35
N ILE A 230 34.89 7.65 -14.57
CA ILE A 230 34.68 7.10 -13.24
C ILE A 230 33.31 6.42 -13.22
N LEU A 231 33.26 5.20 -12.71
CA LEU A 231 32.03 4.57 -12.26
C LEU A 231 31.88 4.81 -10.76
N THR A 232 30.74 5.34 -10.34
CA THR A 232 30.35 5.45 -8.93
C THR A 232 29.19 4.53 -8.65
N VAL A 233 29.28 3.75 -7.58
CA VAL A 233 28.23 2.79 -7.21
C VAL A 233 27.11 3.53 -6.50
N SER A 234 25.86 3.26 -6.87
CA SER A 234 24.71 3.90 -6.24
C SER A 234 24.58 3.45 -4.79
N GLY A 235 24.49 4.40 -3.86
CA GLY A 235 24.51 4.13 -2.42
C GLY A 235 25.90 4.02 -1.78
N SER A 236 26.98 4.07 -2.56
CA SER A 236 28.36 4.05 -2.05
C SER A 236 29.16 5.27 -2.53
N THR A 237 30.14 5.70 -1.74
CA THR A 237 31.07 6.78 -2.12
C THR A 237 32.23 6.28 -2.98
N GLN A 238 32.27 4.98 -3.27
CA GLN A 238 33.34 4.35 -4.02
C GLN A 238 33.37 4.82 -5.48
N LYS A 239 34.55 5.28 -5.90
CA LYS A 239 34.85 5.74 -7.26
C LYS A 239 35.81 4.77 -7.91
N ILE A 240 35.41 4.19 -9.04
CA ILE A 240 36.18 3.21 -9.79
C ILE A 240 36.65 3.86 -11.08
N PRO A 241 37.93 4.25 -11.19
CA PRO A 241 38.45 4.86 -12.40
C PRO A 241 38.63 3.80 -13.50
N LEU A 242 38.14 4.10 -14.70
CA LEU A 242 38.26 3.22 -15.86
C LEU A 242 39.63 3.38 -16.54
N VAL A 243 40.65 2.77 -15.95
CA VAL A 243 42.06 2.93 -16.39
C VAL A 243 42.47 2.01 -17.54
N ARG A 244 41.79 0.87 -17.73
CA ARG A 244 42.07 -0.09 -18.82
C ARG A 244 41.12 0.13 -20.00
N ASN A 245 41.58 -0.19 -21.21
CA ASN A 245 40.74 -0.12 -22.41
C ASN A 245 39.59 -1.13 -22.42
N LEU A 246 39.69 -2.20 -21.64
CA LEU A 246 38.67 -3.23 -21.45
C LEU A 246 38.58 -3.51 -19.96
N ILE A 247 37.35 -3.48 -19.44
CA ILE A 247 37.02 -3.69 -18.03
C ILE A 247 35.85 -4.67 -17.99
N THR A 248 35.99 -5.72 -17.22
CA THR A 248 34.99 -6.75 -17.00
C THR A 248 34.29 -6.57 -15.66
N ILE A 249 32.99 -6.86 -15.62
CA ILE A 249 32.14 -6.70 -14.44
C ILE A 249 31.40 -8.01 -14.19
N GLY A 250 31.45 -8.52 -12.95
CA GLY A 250 30.73 -9.72 -12.55
C GLY A 250 31.08 -10.18 -11.13
N SER A 251 30.47 -11.27 -10.68
CA SER A 251 30.68 -11.81 -9.33
C SER A 251 31.92 -12.69 -9.19
N SER A 252 32.52 -13.15 -10.29
CA SER A 252 33.78 -13.89 -10.24
C SER A 252 34.95 -12.98 -9.88
N ASN A 253 35.89 -13.50 -9.07
CA ASN A 253 37.18 -12.88 -8.75
C ASN A 253 38.10 -12.65 -9.97
N SER A 254 37.76 -13.18 -11.14
CA SER A 254 38.48 -12.98 -12.39
C SER A 254 38.13 -11.67 -13.12
N ASN A 255 37.12 -10.93 -12.64
CA ASN A 255 36.72 -9.65 -13.23
C ASN A 255 37.55 -8.47 -12.71
N ASP A 256 37.62 -7.41 -13.51
CA ASP A 256 38.25 -6.14 -13.12
C ASP A 256 37.45 -5.36 -12.07
N ILE A 257 36.12 -5.47 -12.14
CA ILE A 257 35.18 -4.94 -11.16
C ILE A 257 34.39 -6.14 -10.63
N ILE A 258 34.72 -6.54 -9.41
CA ILE A 258 34.02 -7.63 -8.72
C ILE A 258 32.80 -7.03 -8.04
N VAL A 259 31.63 -7.62 -8.23
CA VAL A 259 30.39 -7.20 -7.58
C VAL A 259 29.58 -8.40 -7.13
N GLU A 260 29.22 -8.42 -5.85
CA GLU A 260 28.38 -9.46 -5.26
C GLU A 260 26.92 -9.05 -5.30
N GLY A 261 26.15 -9.58 -6.24
CA GLY A 261 24.72 -9.33 -6.34
C GLY A 261 23.96 -10.59 -6.67
N ASP A 262 22.71 -10.69 -6.20
CA ASP A 262 21.87 -11.88 -6.42
C ASP A 262 21.56 -12.06 -7.91
N GLU A 263 21.52 -10.96 -8.67
CA GLU A 263 21.25 -10.95 -10.11
C GLU A 263 22.52 -10.74 -10.96
N VAL A 264 23.71 -10.89 -10.36
CA VAL A 264 24.99 -10.69 -11.04
C VAL A 264 25.66 -12.01 -11.41
N ALA A 265 25.68 -12.31 -12.70
CA ALA A 265 26.43 -13.44 -13.24
C ALA A 265 27.95 -13.34 -12.98
N LEU A 266 28.61 -14.50 -13.01
CA LEU A 266 30.07 -14.62 -12.83
C LEU A 266 30.85 -13.67 -13.74
N ARG A 267 30.44 -13.50 -15.00
CA ARG A 267 31.01 -12.55 -15.96
C ARG A 267 29.88 -11.85 -16.71
N HIS A 268 29.32 -10.80 -16.11
CA HIS A 268 28.06 -10.20 -16.51
C HIS A 268 28.19 -9.28 -17.72
N ALA A 269 29.06 -8.29 -17.61
CA ALA A 269 29.18 -7.23 -18.62
C ALA A 269 30.64 -6.86 -18.84
N LYS A 270 30.90 -6.17 -19.95
CA LYS A 270 32.18 -5.51 -20.19
C LYS A 270 31.98 -4.08 -20.63
N ILE A 271 32.86 -3.21 -20.17
CA ILE A 271 32.97 -1.82 -20.60
C ILE A 271 34.30 -1.70 -21.33
N TYR A 272 34.28 -1.18 -22.55
CA TYR A 272 35.47 -1.05 -23.37
C TYR A 272 35.51 0.28 -24.13
N LYS A 273 36.72 0.73 -24.39
CA LYS A 273 36.99 1.98 -25.10
C LYS A 273 36.97 1.74 -26.61
N VAL A 274 36.24 2.59 -27.33
CA VAL A 274 36.16 2.63 -28.80
C VAL A 274 36.47 4.07 -29.23
N GLY A 275 37.69 4.29 -29.72
CA GLY A 275 38.20 5.62 -30.02
C GLY A 275 38.22 6.51 -28.77
N ALA A 276 37.52 7.65 -28.83
CA ALA A 276 37.35 8.54 -27.68
C ALA A 276 36.18 8.12 -26.77
N SER A 277 35.35 7.15 -27.15
CA SER A 277 34.10 6.78 -26.46
C SER A 277 34.20 5.49 -25.68
N TRP A 278 33.27 5.31 -24.75
CA TRP A 278 33.13 4.09 -23.96
C TRP A 278 31.84 3.40 -24.34
N LYS A 279 31.90 2.09 -24.46
CA LYS A 279 30.78 1.24 -24.82
C LYS A 279 30.66 0.14 -23.79
N ILE A 280 29.44 -0.07 -23.30
CA ILE A 280 29.09 -1.22 -22.47
C ILE A 280 28.46 -2.30 -23.35
N GLN A 281 28.74 -3.55 -23.02
CA GLN A 281 28.15 -4.72 -23.64
C GLN A 281 27.75 -5.73 -22.55
N ASN A 282 26.51 -6.18 -22.62
CA ASN A 282 26.02 -7.33 -21.88
C ASN A 282 26.63 -8.61 -22.48
N LEU A 283 27.09 -9.53 -21.64
CA LEU A 283 27.70 -10.79 -22.08
C LEU A 283 26.74 -11.98 -22.00
N LEU A 284 25.58 -11.84 -21.34
CA LEU A 284 24.61 -12.92 -21.17
C LEU A 284 23.27 -12.62 -21.82
N ILE A 285 22.59 -13.70 -22.23
CA ILE A 285 21.24 -13.65 -22.77
C ILE A 285 20.19 -13.61 -21.65
N GLN A 286 20.44 -14.36 -20.57
CA GLN A 286 19.51 -14.51 -19.46
C GLN A 286 19.54 -13.33 -18.50
N GLU A 287 20.73 -12.77 -18.27
CA GLU A 287 20.91 -11.59 -17.42
C GLU A 287 20.87 -10.29 -18.22
N THR A 288 20.59 -9.22 -17.50
CA THR A 288 20.09 -7.97 -18.10
C THR A 288 20.96 -6.84 -17.61
N THR A 289 21.71 -6.26 -18.54
CA THR A 289 22.33 -4.96 -18.34
C THR A 289 21.36 -3.89 -18.85
N THR A 290 21.11 -2.87 -18.05
CA THR A 290 20.30 -1.73 -18.46
C THR A 290 21.10 -0.44 -18.40
N VAL A 291 20.80 0.50 -19.29
CA VAL A 291 21.32 1.86 -19.27
C VAL A 291 20.13 2.81 -19.27
N ASN A 292 20.04 3.67 -18.24
CA ASN A 292 18.92 4.57 -17.98
C ASN A 292 17.57 3.82 -18.03
N GLY A 293 17.51 2.64 -17.37
CA GLY A 293 16.32 1.79 -17.31
C GLY A 293 15.99 1.00 -18.58
N ARG A 294 16.75 1.16 -19.67
CA ARG A 294 16.53 0.41 -20.93
C ARG A 294 17.49 -0.76 -21.04
N ARG A 295 16.98 -1.96 -21.29
CA ARG A 295 17.80 -3.16 -21.57
C ARG A 295 18.63 -2.95 -22.82
N ILE A 296 19.88 -3.40 -22.77
CA ILE A 296 20.83 -3.27 -23.86
C ILE A 296 21.60 -4.56 -24.09
N ASP A 297 21.90 -4.85 -25.35
CA ASP A 297 22.99 -5.77 -25.67
C ASP A 297 24.31 -5.01 -25.67
N GLN A 298 24.32 -3.83 -26.29
CA GLN A 298 25.48 -2.95 -26.37
C GLN A 298 25.03 -1.49 -26.46
N ARG A 299 25.74 -0.57 -25.80
CA ARG A 299 25.43 0.87 -25.87
C ARG A 299 26.64 1.74 -25.58
N PHE A 300 26.77 2.87 -26.29
CA PHE A 300 27.73 3.91 -25.93
C PHE A 300 27.29 4.64 -24.65
N LEU A 301 28.21 4.78 -23.71
CA LEU A 301 27.99 5.49 -22.46
C LEU A 301 28.25 6.99 -22.64
N GLN A 302 27.35 7.80 -22.10
CA GLN A 302 27.44 9.25 -22.01
C GLN A 302 27.60 9.70 -20.57
N ASP A 303 28.18 10.87 -20.37
CA ASP A 303 28.32 11.44 -19.02
C ASP A 303 26.96 11.53 -18.32
N GLY A 304 26.90 11.03 -17.09
CA GLY A 304 25.69 11.00 -16.28
C GLY A 304 24.84 9.74 -16.46
N ASP A 305 25.14 8.86 -17.42
CA ASP A 305 24.38 7.62 -17.64
C ASP A 305 24.37 6.74 -16.40
N GLU A 306 23.19 6.20 -16.10
CA GLU A 306 22.97 5.21 -15.06
C GLU A 306 23.03 3.82 -15.69
N VAL A 307 23.92 2.98 -15.19
CA VAL A 307 24.18 1.63 -15.68
C VAL A 307 23.78 0.64 -14.59
N THR A 308 22.85 -0.24 -14.87
CA THR A 308 22.45 -1.30 -13.95
C THR A 308 22.94 -2.65 -14.48
N VAL A 309 23.67 -3.37 -13.64
CA VAL A 309 24.20 -4.72 -13.89
C VAL A 309 23.58 -5.64 -12.84
N GLY A 310 22.60 -6.45 -13.23
CA GLY A 310 21.79 -7.22 -12.28
C GLY A 310 21.02 -6.27 -11.34
N ASP A 311 21.27 -6.41 -10.04
CA ASP A 311 20.73 -5.61 -8.94
C ASP A 311 21.63 -4.42 -8.55
N ILE A 312 22.81 -4.29 -9.18
CA ILE A 312 23.78 -3.24 -8.86
C ILE A 312 23.70 -2.09 -9.83
N MET A 313 23.58 -0.87 -9.30
CA MET A 313 23.48 0.35 -10.08
C MET A 313 24.77 1.16 -9.97
N PHE A 314 25.24 1.66 -11.12
CA PHE A 314 26.40 2.52 -11.25
C PHE A 314 26.01 3.80 -11.96
N LYS A 315 26.71 4.89 -11.65
CA LYS A 315 26.67 6.14 -12.39
C LYS A 315 27.98 6.33 -13.12
N PHE A 316 27.89 6.49 -14.43
CA PHE A 316 29.03 6.76 -15.29
C PHE A 316 29.28 8.27 -15.38
N LYS A 317 30.48 8.70 -15.01
CA LYS A 317 30.96 10.07 -15.25
C LYS A 317 32.13 10.06 -16.21
N SER A 318 32.07 10.91 -17.22
CA SER A 318 33.15 11.13 -18.17
C SER A 318 33.32 12.61 -18.45
N CYS A 319 34.52 13.13 -18.20
CA CYS A 319 34.90 14.47 -18.60
C CYS A 319 35.20 14.48 -20.11
N LYS A 320 34.16 14.47 -20.94
CA LYS A 320 34.29 14.70 -22.38
C LYS A 320 33.88 16.12 -22.74
N ALA A 321 34.78 16.85 -23.37
CA ALA A 321 34.41 17.97 -24.23
C ALA A 321 33.50 17.42 -25.34
N GLN A 322 32.27 17.90 -25.44
CA GLN A 322 31.30 17.44 -26.43
C GLN A 322 31.80 17.75 -27.85
N ILE A 323 32.28 16.73 -28.58
CA ILE A 323 32.33 16.80 -30.04
C ILE A 323 30.98 16.28 -30.54
N LYS A 324 30.05 17.22 -30.72
CA LYS A 324 28.73 16.98 -31.31
C LYS A 324 28.93 16.47 -32.73
N GLN A 325 28.61 15.20 -32.98
CA GLN A 325 28.60 14.62 -34.32
C GLN A 325 27.43 15.22 -35.11
N THR A 326 27.69 16.31 -35.83
CA THR A 326 26.85 16.75 -36.95
C THR A 326 27.23 15.89 -38.16
N LEU A 327 26.72 14.65 -38.22
CA LEU A 327 26.70 13.93 -39.48
C LEU A 327 25.66 14.61 -40.39
N LYS A 328 26.15 15.59 -41.16
CA LYS A 328 25.50 16.13 -42.34
C LYS A 328 25.05 14.95 -43.21
N SER A 329 23.75 14.87 -43.47
CA SER A 329 23.22 14.17 -44.63
C SER A 329 23.92 14.73 -45.87
N LYS A 330 24.83 13.96 -46.44
CA LYS A 330 25.41 14.25 -47.75
C LYS A 330 24.32 13.93 -48.78
N THR A 331 23.54 14.94 -49.14
CA THR A 331 22.69 14.90 -50.31
C THR A 331 23.60 14.66 -51.52
N GLU A 332 23.47 13.49 -52.13
CA GLU A 332 24.04 13.19 -53.45
C GLU A 332 23.33 14.07 -54.49
N THR A 333 24.05 15.05 -55.01
CA THR A 333 23.65 15.76 -56.22
C THR A 333 23.93 14.87 -57.41
N ALA A 334 22.90 14.15 -57.89
CA ALA A 334 22.94 13.46 -59.18
C ALA A 334 22.94 14.51 -60.29
N LYS A 335 24.11 14.71 -60.90
CA LYS A 335 24.30 15.49 -62.12
C LYS A 335 23.89 14.61 -63.31
N LYS A 336 22.73 14.89 -63.92
CA LYS A 336 22.30 14.25 -65.17
C LYS A 336 22.86 15.07 -66.33
N ILE A 337 23.69 14.41 -67.13
CA ILE A 337 24.15 14.83 -68.46
C ILE A 337 23.01 14.64 -69.44
#